data_AF-A0A7X8SRE2-F1
#
_entry.id   AF-A0A7X8SRE2-F1
#
_cell.length_a   1.000
_cell.length_b   1.000
_cell.length_c   1.000
_cell.angle_alpha   90.00
_cell.angle_beta   90.00
_cell.angle_gamma   90.00
#
_symmetry.space_group_name_H-M   'P 1'
#
loop_
_entity.id
_entity.type
_entity.pdbx_description
1 polymer ?
#
loop_
_entity_poly.entity_id
_entity_poly.type
_entity_poly.pdbx_seq_one_letter_code
_entity_poly.pdbx_strand_id
1 'polypeptide(L)'
;MSNIPIRYFIFFALTILLSSWSTSFAQSFNPFKQTDDYNWLDPKLDYRAKKLLENEKGVNYENYHPYYINNDTLVDLIYEGGYTKSGLEGNQVIMYLNNGDSLDHLITLSGKITMIKELDLGIGKEVIILDESCCADPIYNITYLYLINSSEKIKIIKSDRIQYNYEEGLLPDSIHLNQKFIVTKSTYNLRTIPSLDDSDIIMEYQKGDKGIAVNSKVDKTGRVWWFVIMDCTIGCTENENPKLAGWMSSRYLKKIN
;
A
#
# COMPACT_ATOMS: atom_id res chain seq x y z
N MET A 1 20.87 4.32 50.94
CA MET A 1 20.55 3.35 49.88
C MET A 1 19.22 3.76 49.27
N SER A 2 19.26 4.45 48.12
CA SER A 2 18.10 5.04 47.46
C SER A 2 17.56 4.09 46.39
N ASN A 3 16.30 3.65 46.58
CA ASN A 3 15.57 2.86 45.59
C ASN A 3 15.21 3.74 44.39
N ILE A 4 15.89 3.53 43.27
CA ILE A 4 15.50 4.10 41.98
C ILE A 4 14.34 3.24 41.44
N PRO A 5 13.18 3.82 41.09
CA PRO A 5 12.04 3.05 40.60
C PRO A 5 12.33 2.50 39.20
N ILE A 6 12.33 1.16 39.10
CA ILE A 6 12.55 0.32 37.91
C ILE A 6 11.65 0.70 36.71
N ARG A 7 10.58 1.49 36.91
CA ARG A 7 9.67 1.93 35.85
C ARG A 7 10.30 2.87 34.81
N TYR A 8 11.39 3.58 35.13
CA TYR A 8 12.03 4.48 34.15
C TYR A 8 13.08 3.80 33.26
N PHE A 9 13.53 2.59 33.61
CA PHE A 9 14.54 1.89 32.81
C PHE A 9 13.94 1.19 31.57
N ILE A 10 12.66 0.83 31.62
CA ILE A 10 11.96 0.19 30.49
C ILE A 10 11.61 1.20 29.39
N PHE A 11 11.34 2.45 29.75
CA PHE A 11 11.02 3.51 28.78
C PHE A 11 12.25 4.00 27.98
N PHE A 12 13.44 3.93 28.56
CA PHE A 12 14.68 4.37 27.90
C PHE A 12 15.26 3.29 26.97
N ALA A 13 15.01 2.00 27.23
CA ALA A 13 15.40 0.91 26.33
C ALA A 13 14.54 0.86 25.05
N LEU A 14 13.28 1.32 25.11
CA LEU A 14 12.37 1.33 23.96
C LEU A 14 12.71 2.44 22.94
N THR A 15 13.30 3.55 23.38
CA THR A 15 13.68 4.67 22.51
C THR A 15 15.02 4.44 21.80
N ILE A 16 15.93 3.67 22.40
CA ILE A 16 17.24 3.37 21.79
C ILE A 16 17.13 2.29 20.70
N LEU A 17 16.20 1.33 20.83
CA LEU A 17 15.99 0.27 19.82
C LEU A 17 15.30 0.75 18.54
N LEU A 18 14.60 1.89 18.55
CA LEU A 18 13.97 2.47 17.36
C LEU A 18 14.94 3.26 16.46
N SER A 19 16.19 3.50 16.92
CA SER A 19 17.20 4.22 16.13
C SER A 19 18.22 3.34 15.42
N SER A 20 18.20 2.01 15.66
CA SER A 20 19.22 1.08 15.14
C SER A 20 18.68 0.02 14.17
N TRP A 21 17.48 0.20 13.65
CA TRP A 21 16.83 -0.77 12.75
C TRP A 21 16.56 -0.14 11.38
N SER A 22 17.49 -0.30 10.44
CA SER A 22 17.18 -0.17 9.01
C SER A 22 18.23 -0.87 8.12
N THR A 23 18.63 -2.09 8.47
CA THR A 23 19.27 -3.00 7.51
C THR A 23 18.78 -4.43 7.68
N SER A 24 17.47 -4.62 7.85
CA SER A 24 16.83 -5.88 7.48
C SER A 24 16.58 -5.84 5.96
N PHE A 25 16.97 -6.91 5.27
CA PHE A 25 16.86 -7.12 3.83
C PHE A 25 15.57 -6.53 3.25
N ALA A 26 15.68 -5.36 2.61
CA ALA A 26 14.64 -4.85 1.74
C ALA A 26 14.65 -5.71 0.47
N GLN A 27 13.90 -6.82 0.47
CA GLN A 27 13.57 -7.47 -0.79
C GLN A 27 12.86 -6.43 -1.66
N SER A 28 13.41 -6.19 -2.85
CA SER A 28 12.84 -5.33 -3.88
C SER A 28 11.42 -5.80 -4.19
N PHE A 29 10.40 -5.13 -3.65
CA PHE A 29 9.01 -5.44 -3.93
C PHE A 29 8.46 -4.47 -4.96
N ASN A 30 7.93 -5.01 -6.05
CA ASN A 30 7.23 -4.28 -7.09
C ASN A 30 5.71 -4.50 -6.92
N PRO A 31 4.94 -3.55 -6.34
CA PRO A 31 3.48 -3.67 -6.20
C PRO A 31 2.73 -3.77 -7.52
N PHE A 32 3.42 -3.56 -8.62
CA PHE A 32 2.85 -3.54 -9.95
C PHE A 32 3.18 -4.79 -10.74
N LYS A 33 4.11 -5.63 -10.24
CA LYS A 33 4.26 -6.98 -10.75
C LYS A 33 3.30 -7.86 -9.96
N GLN A 34 2.19 -8.24 -10.58
CA GLN A 34 1.27 -9.22 -10.02
C GLN A 34 2.08 -10.49 -9.74
N THR A 35 2.33 -10.76 -8.46
CA THR A 35 2.87 -12.04 -8.03
C THR A 35 1.68 -12.89 -7.68
N ASP A 36 1.41 -13.92 -8.47
CA ASP A 36 0.48 -14.98 -8.07
C ASP A 36 1.03 -15.79 -6.86
N ASP A 37 2.26 -15.49 -6.41
CA ASP A 37 2.98 -16.08 -5.27
C ASP A 37 2.49 -15.57 -3.90
N TYR A 38 1.19 -15.43 -3.70
CA TYR A 38 0.69 -15.42 -2.33
C TYR A 38 0.77 -16.85 -1.80
N ASN A 39 1.35 -17.02 -0.62
CA ASN A 39 1.21 -18.27 0.13
C ASN A 39 -0.20 -18.36 0.72
N TRP A 40 -1.21 -18.40 -0.15
CA TRP A 40 -2.56 -18.74 0.24
C TRP A 40 -2.53 -20.09 0.96
N LEU A 41 -3.28 -20.20 2.05
CA LEU A 41 -3.48 -21.52 2.65
C LEU A 41 -4.15 -22.40 1.59
N ASP A 42 -3.78 -23.68 1.53
CA ASP A 42 -4.48 -24.64 0.66
C ASP A 42 -5.99 -24.55 0.97
N PRO A 43 -6.86 -24.28 -0.01
CA PRO A 43 -8.31 -24.18 0.18
C PRO A 43 -8.93 -25.42 0.87
N LYS A 44 -8.24 -26.57 0.83
CA LYS A 44 -8.65 -27.79 1.53
C LYS A 44 -8.41 -27.72 3.05
N LEU A 45 -7.66 -26.75 3.55
CA LEU A 45 -7.20 -26.69 4.95
C LEU A 45 -8.25 -26.18 5.94
N ASP A 46 -9.35 -25.54 5.52
CA ASP A 46 -10.42 -25.22 6.48
C ASP A 46 -11.85 -25.51 5.98
N TYR A 47 -12.33 -26.70 6.37
CA TYR A 47 -13.71 -27.14 6.20
C TYR A 47 -14.73 -26.22 6.89
N ARG A 48 -14.38 -25.55 8.00
CA ARG A 48 -15.30 -24.68 8.75
C ARG A 48 -15.57 -23.38 8.01
N ALA A 49 -14.52 -22.68 7.58
CA ALA A 49 -14.67 -21.44 6.81
C ALA A 49 -15.47 -21.70 5.51
N LYS A 50 -15.21 -22.82 4.83
CA LYS A 50 -15.99 -23.23 3.66
C LYS A 50 -17.46 -23.48 3.98
N LYS A 51 -17.77 -24.16 5.08
CA LYS A 51 -19.15 -24.42 5.52
C LYS A 51 -19.92 -23.13 5.84
N LEU A 52 -19.23 -22.10 6.37
CA LEU A 52 -19.82 -20.79 6.59
C LEU A 52 -20.21 -20.11 5.27
N LEU A 53 -19.39 -20.25 4.23
CA LEU A 53 -19.70 -19.78 2.87
C LEU A 53 -20.81 -20.58 2.16
N GLU A 54 -20.97 -21.88 2.44
CA GLU A 54 -22.00 -22.72 1.81
C GLU A 54 -23.44 -22.25 2.08
N ASN A 55 -23.65 -21.43 3.11
CA ASN A 55 -24.94 -20.82 3.40
C ASN A 55 -25.25 -19.62 2.49
N GLU A 56 -24.24 -19.08 1.79
CA GLU A 56 -24.38 -17.96 0.86
C GLU A 56 -24.67 -18.48 -0.56
N LYS A 57 -25.88 -18.23 -1.07
CA LYS A 57 -26.29 -18.72 -2.40
C LYS A 57 -25.49 -18.03 -3.51
N GLY A 58 -24.98 -18.82 -4.46
CA GLY A 58 -24.34 -18.30 -5.68
C GLY A 58 -22.88 -17.90 -5.51
N VAL A 59 -22.23 -18.34 -4.44
CA VAL A 59 -20.81 -18.07 -4.19
C VAL A 59 -19.91 -18.85 -5.16
N ASN A 60 -19.08 -18.11 -5.92
CA ASN A 60 -17.94 -18.70 -6.60
C ASN A 60 -16.77 -18.83 -5.62
N TYR A 61 -16.48 -20.05 -5.18
CA TYR A 61 -15.42 -20.35 -4.20
C TYR A 61 -14.01 -20.09 -4.72
N GLU A 62 -13.81 -20.02 -6.04
CA GLU A 62 -12.47 -19.83 -6.63
C GLU A 62 -11.88 -18.46 -6.30
N ASN A 63 -12.74 -17.50 -5.96
CA ASN A 63 -12.36 -16.13 -5.59
C ASN A 63 -12.17 -15.94 -4.08
N TYR A 64 -12.34 -17.00 -3.27
CA TYR A 64 -12.15 -16.93 -1.82
C TYR A 64 -10.82 -17.56 -1.44
N HIS A 65 -10.02 -16.78 -0.72
CA HIS A 65 -8.68 -17.14 -0.31
C HIS A 65 -8.61 -17.21 1.22
N PRO A 66 -8.35 -18.41 1.79
CA PRO A 66 -8.14 -18.56 3.22
C PRO A 66 -6.85 -17.87 3.67
N TYR A 67 -6.92 -17.13 4.78
CA TYR A 67 -5.79 -16.37 5.33
C TYR A 67 -5.90 -16.21 6.86
N TYR A 68 -4.80 -15.88 7.55
CA TYR A 68 -4.83 -15.49 8.97
C TYR A 68 -4.62 -13.97 9.08
N ILE A 69 -5.71 -13.21 9.11
CA ILE A 69 -5.65 -11.74 9.14
C ILE A 69 -5.27 -11.27 10.54
N ASN A 70 -5.92 -11.81 11.57
CA ASN A 70 -5.80 -11.35 12.96
C ASN A 70 -4.79 -12.13 13.83
N ASN A 71 -4.04 -13.07 13.24
CA ASN A 71 -3.09 -13.96 13.94
C ASN A 71 -3.70 -14.84 15.04
N ASP A 72 -5.00 -15.12 15.02
CA ASP A 72 -5.59 -16.16 15.86
C ASP A 72 -5.48 -17.55 15.20
N THR A 73 -6.17 -18.54 15.75
CA THR A 73 -6.14 -19.93 15.25
C THR A 73 -7.25 -20.24 14.24
N LEU A 74 -8.15 -19.30 13.99
CA LEU A 74 -9.28 -19.43 13.08
C LEU A 74 -8.87 -18.89 11.70
N VAL A 75 -9.25 -19.61 10.63
CA VAL A 75 -8.95 -19.15 9.28
C VAL A 75 -9.99 -18.12 8.86
N ASP A 76 -9.49 -16.94 8.52
CA ASP A 76 -10.24 -15.84 7.93
C ASP A 76 -10.37 -16.02 6.42
N LEU A 77 -11.16 -15.15 5.77
CA LEU A 77 -11.36 -15.22 4.32
C LEU A 77 -11.15 -13.87 3.65
N ILE A 78 -10.52 -13.93 2.49
CA ILE A 78 -10.35 -12.81 1.58
C ILE A 78 -11.03 -13.19 0.26
N TYR A 79 -12.08 -12.46 -0.12
CA TYR A 79 -12.62 -12.49 -1.47
C TYR A 79 -11.83 -11.55 -2.37
N GLU A 80 -11.37 -12.02 -3.52
CA GLU A 80 -10.83 -11.20 -4.59
C GLU A 80 -11.46 -11.61 -5.92
N GLY A 81 -12.17 -10.68 -6.58
CA GLY A 81 -12.79 -10.95 -7.87
C GLY A 81 -13.71 -9.83 -8.32
N GLY A 82 -14.52 -10.09 -9.35
CA GLY A 82 -15.49 -9.13 -9.86
C GLY A 82 -16.50 -8.66 -8.81
N TYR A 83 -17.13 -7.52 -9.05
CA TYR A 83 -18.16 -7.00 -8.15
C TYR A 83 -19.31 -8.00 -7.95
N THR A 84 -19.71 -8.19 -6.68
CA THR A 84 -20.86 -9.05 -6.32
C THR A 84 -22.20 -8.43 -6.69
N LYS A 85 -22.24 -7.13 -7.00
CA LYS A 85 -23.43 -6.42 -7.49
C LYS A 85 -23.38 -6.31 -9.01
N SER A 86 -24.48 -6.64 -9.66
CA SER A 86 -24.63 -6.50 -11.12
C SER A 86 -24.46 -5.04 -11.57
N GLY A 87 -23.77 -4.84 -12.69
CA GLY A 87 -23.61 -3.51 -13.32
C GLY A 87 -22.40 -2.70 -12.86
N LEU A 88 -21.49 -3.29 -12.09
CA LEU A 88 -20.19 -2.70 -11.76
C LEU A 88 -19.08 -3.48 -12.47
N GLU A 89 -18.16 -2.75 -13.09
CA GLU A 89 -16.98 -3.31 -13.76
C GLU A 89 -15.73 -3.12 -12.89
N GLY A 90 -14.79 -4.06 -12.98
CA GLY A 90 -13.57 -4.08 -12.18
C GLY A 90 -13.57 -5.15 -11.08
N ASN A 91 -12.55 -5.10 -10.24
CA ASN A 91 -12.37 -6.04 -9.13
C ASN A 91 -12.73 -5.38 -7.80
N GLN A 92 -13.08 -6.22 -6.83
CA GLN A 92 -13.25 -5.86 -5.44
C GLN A 92 -12.52 -6.87 -4.55
N VAL A 93 -12.08 -6.37 -3.39
CA VAL A 93 -11.52 -7.15 -2.31
C VAL A 93 -12.47 -7.05 -1.12
N ILE A 94 -12.89 -8.18 -0.56
CA ILE A 94 -13.68 -8.23 0.67
C ILE A 94 -12.94 -9.09 1.69
N MET A 95 -12.73 -8.57 2.89
CA MET A 95 -12.12 -9.34 3.98
C MET A 95 -13.16 -9.68 5.03
N TYR A 96 -13.11 -10.90 5.53
CA TYR A 96 -14.00 -11.42 6.57
C TYR A 96 -13.16 -12.01 7.71
N LEU A 97 -13.55 -11.73 8.94
CA LEU A 97 -12.98 -12.36 10.13
C LEU A 97 -13.83 -13.52 10.58
N ASN A 98 -13.19 -14.64 10.88
CA ASN A 98 -13.86 -15.80 11.43
C ASN A 98 -13.88 -15.72 12.95
N ASN A 99 -15.08 -15.61 13.55
CA ASN A 99 -15.24 -15.56 15.00
C ASN A 99 -15.58 -16.93 15.62
N GLY A 100 -15.61 -17.99 14.80
CA GLY A 100 -15.94 -19.37 15.18
C GLY A 100 -17.38 -19.78 14.82
N ASP A 101 -18.32 -18.82 14.85
CA ASP A 101 -19.74 -19.04 14.56
C ASP A 101 -20.16 -18.43 13.21
N SER A 102 -19.55 -17.31 12.82
CA SER A 102 -19.82 -16.56 11.60
C SER A 102 -18.57 -15.95 10.97
N LEU A 103 -18.74 -15.46 9.74
CA LEU A 103 -17.78 -14.62 9.03
C LEU A 103 -18.24 -13.17 9.16
N ASP A 104 -17.54 -12.40 9.98
CA ASP A 104 -17.83 -10.99 10.20
C ASP A 104 -17.15 -10.16 9.11
N HIS A 105 -17.92 -9.33 8.40
CA HIS A 105 -17.37 -8.42 7.41
C HIS A 105 -16.39 -7.43 8.06
N LEU A 106 -15.16 -7.37 7.55
CA LEU A 106 -14.12 -6.45 8.01
C LEU A 106 -14.07 -5.19 7.14
N ILE A 107 -13.91 -5.37 5.82
CA ILE A 107 -13.80 -4.27 4.88
C ILE A 107 -14.10 -4.71 3.45
N THR A 108 -14.62 -3.79 2.64
CA THR A 108 -14.70 -3.91 1.17
C THR A 108 -13.91 -2.79 0.53
N LEU A 109 -13.10 -3.11 -0.48
CA LEU A 109 -12.28 -2.18 -1.25
C LEU A 109 -12.45 -2.49 -2.75
N SER A 110 -12.31 -1.45 -3.59
CA SER A 110 -12.16 -1.63 -5.04
C SER A 110 -10.71 -1.99 -5.36
N GLY A 111 -10.51 -2.82 -6.38
CA GLY A 111 -9.20 -3.26 -6.86
C GLY A 111 -8.89 -4.73 -6.55
N LYS A 112 -7.61 -5.06 -6.61
CA LYS A 112 -7.03 -6.37 -6.30
C LYS A 112 -5.90 -6.22 -5.28
N ILE A 113 -5.65 -7.26 -4.49
CA ILE A 113 -4.47 -7.29 -3.62
C ILE A 113 -3.24 -7.49 -4.50
N THR A 114 -2.20 -6.70 -4.24
CA THR A 114 -0.87 -6.88 -4.85
C THR A 114 0.18 -7.34 -3.85
N MET A 115 -0.11 -7.19 -2.55
CA MET A 115 0.72 -7.71 -1.46
C MET A 115 -0.08 -7.82 -0.18
N ILE A 116 0.21 -8.87 0.59
CA ILE A 116 -0.01 -8.91 2.03
C ILE A 116 1.31 -9.28 2.69
N LYS A 117 1.76 -8.49 3.67
CA LYS A 117 2.95 -8.82 4.47
C LYS A 117 2.67 -8.64 5.97
N GLU A 118 3.36 -9.43 6.77
CA GLU A 118 3.39 -9.25 8.23
C GLU A 118 4.06 -7.93 8.57
N LEU A 119 3.47 -7.17 9.50
CA LEU A 119 4.16 -6.05 10.14
C LEU A 119 5.15 -6.59 11.18
N ASP A 120 6.22 -5.83 11.43
CA ASP A 120 7.23 -6.20 12.43
C ASP A 120 6.58 -6.54 13.78
N LEU A 121 7.14 -7.55 14.46
CA LEU A 121 6.67 -8.04 15.76
C LEU A 121 5.27 -8.70 15.71
N GLY A 122 4.73 -9.01 14.53
CA GLY A 122 3.45 -9.72 14.39
C GLY A 122 2.23 -8.90 14.84
N ILE A 123 2.36 -7.58 14.86
CA ILE A 123 1.32 -6.67 15.34
C ILE A 123 0.15 -6.50 14.35
N GLY A 124 0.25 -7.07 13.16
CA GLY A 124 -0.75 -6.89 12.12
C GLY A 124 -0.24 -7.21 10.72
N LYS A 125 -1.01 -6.76 9.73
CA LYS A 125 -0.72 -6.93 8.30
C LYS A 125 -0.65 -5.58 7.60
N GLU A 126 0.25 -5.45 6.64
CA GLU A 126 0.18 -4.42 5.60
C GLU A 126 -0.32 -5.08 4.32
N VAL A 127 -1.38 -4.51 3.77
CA VAL A 127 -2.01 -4.93 2.52
C VAL A 127 -1.89 -3.79 1.53
N ILE A 128 -1.46 -4.10 0.31
CA ILE A 128 -1.41 -3.14 -0.79
C ILE A 128 -2.49 -3.54 -1.79
N ILE A 129 -3.36 -2.58 -2.09
CA ILE A 129 -4.44 -2.73 -3.05
C ILE A 129 -4.13 -1.89 -4.28
N LEU A 130 -4.27 -2.49 -5.45
CA LEU A 130 -4.20 -1.82 -6.74
C LEU A 130 -5.60 -1.80 -7.36
N ASP A 131 -6.16 -0.60 -7.48
CA ASP A 131 -7.45 -0.35 -8.09
C ASP A 131 -7.23 0.25 -9.48
N GLU A 132 -7.46 -0.57 -10.49
CA GLU A 132 -7.32 -0.22 -11.90
C GLU A 132 -8.61 0.47 -12.34
N SER A 133 -8.55 1.75 -12.74
CA SER A 133 -9.71 2.44 -13.29
C SER A 133 -10.27 1.70 -14.51
N CYS A 134 -11.59 1.71 -14.70
CA CYS A 134 -12.21 1.08 -15.87
C CYS A 134 -12.00 1.90 -17.15
N CYS A 135 -11.59 1.17 -18.19
CA CYS A 135 -11.98 1.28 -19.61
C CYS A 135 -11.67 2.56 -20.40
N ALA A 136 -11.42 3.70 -19.76
CA ALA A 136 -11.12 4.95 -20.45
C ALA A 136 -9.98 5.77 -19.84
N ASP A 137 -9.57 5.47 -18.60
CA ASP A 137 -8.48 6.18 -17.94
C ASP A 137 -7.42 5.17 -17.45
N PRO A 138 -6.15 5.28 -17.89
CA PRO A 138 -5.04 4.42 -17.44
C PRO A 138 -4.54 4.81 -16.04
N ILE A 139 -5.45 5.21 -15.17
CA ILE A 139 -5.17 5.66 -13.82
C ILE A 139 -5.30 4.47 -12.89
N TYR A 140 -4.27 4.27 -12.09
CA TYR A 140 -4.22 3.24 -11.06
C TYR A 140 -4.20 3.93 -9.72
N ASN A 141 -5.00 3.42 -8.80
CA ASN A 141 -5.04 3.89 -7.43
C ASN A 141 -4.38 2.83 -6.54
N ILE A 142 -3.33 3.22 -5.86
CA ILE A 142 -2.67 2.39 -4.86
C ILE A 142 -3.17 2.82 -3.49
N THR A 143 -3.60 1.85 -2.70
CA THR A 143 -3.98 2.03 -1.31
C THR A 143 -3.15 1.12 -0.43
N TYR A 144 -2.51 1.68 0.59
CA TYR A 144 -1.94 0.92 1.68
C TYR A 144 -2.97 0.79 2.79
N LEU A 145 -3.13 -0.44 3.28
CA LEU A 145 -4.06 -0.78 4.34
C LEU A 145 -3.27 -1.48 5.45
N TYR A 146 -3.31 -0.94 6.66
CA TYR A 146 -2.69 -1.54 7.82
C TYR A 146 -3.79 -2.12 8.72
N LEU A 147 -3.77 -3.44 8.87
CA LEU A 147 -4.67 -4.21 9.71
C LEU A 147 -3.95 -4.48 11.03
N ILE A 148 -4.17 -3.62 12.03
CA ILE A 148 -3.46 -3.68 13.31
C ILE A 148 -4.26 -4.51 14.31
N ASN A 149 -3.64 -5.57 14.83
CA ASN A 149 -4.22 -6.43 15.84
C ASN A 149 -4.22 -5.68 17.19
N SER A 150 -5.39 -5.50 17.77
CA SER A 150 -5.55 -5.03 19.15
C SER A 150 -6.25 -6.11 19.99
N SER A 151 -6.21 -5.98 21.32
CA SER A 151 -6.78 -6.97 22.23
C SER A 151 -8.28 -7.20 22.07
N GLU A 152 -9.00 -6.27 21.45
CA GLU A 152 -10.46 -6.33 21.32
C GLU A 152 -10.93 -6.46 19.87
N LYS A 153 -10.23 -5.83 18.91
CA LYS A 153 -10.64 -5.75 17.48
C LYS A 153 -9.43 -5.52 16.56
N ILE A 154 -9.60 -5.75 15.26
CA ILE A 154 -8.66 -5.21 14.27
C ILE A 154 -8.93 -3.72 14.08
N LYS A 155 -7.89 -2.90 14.21
CA LYS A 155 -7.91 -1.50 13.80
C LYS A 155 -7.43 -1.39 12.36
N ILE A 156 -8.27 -0.83 11.49
CA ILE A 156 -7.94 -0.57 10.10
C ILE A 156 -7.41 0.86 9.96
N ILE A 157 -6.21 1.01 9.39
CA ILE A 157 -5.65 2.31 9.01
C ILE A 157 -5.45 2.29 7.50
N LYS A 158 -6.09 3.21 6.79
CA LYS A 158 -5.98 3.35 5.34
C LYS A 158 -5.08 4.54 5.01
N SER A 159 -4.17 4.40 4.06
CA SER A 159 -3.43 5.54 3.51
C SER A 159 -4.31 6.41 2.64
N ASP A 160 -3.84 7.63 2.39
CA ASP A 160 -4.32 8.41 1.26
C ASP A 160 -4.19 7.60 -0.04
N ARG A 161 -5.13 7.84 -0.96
CA ARG A 161 -5.10 7.24 -2.30
C ARG A 161 -3.93 7.82 -3.07
N ILE A 162 -3.10 6.95 -3.64
CA ILE A 162 -1.98 7.34 -4.49
C ILE A 162 -2.36 7.02 -5.94
N GLN A 163 -2.49 8.05 -6.77
CA GLN A 163 -2.75 7.92 -8.20
C GLN A 163 -1.47 7.85 -9.00
N TYR A 164 -1.46 6.95 -9.98
CA TYR A 164 -0.39 6.75 -10.92
C TYR A 164 -0.96 6.49 -12.32
N ASN A 165 -0.34 7.08 -13.36
CA ASN A 165 -0.74 6.86 -14.75
C ASN A 165 0.17 5.80 -15.39
N TYR A 166 -0.42 4.69 -15.83
CA TYR A 166 0.31 3.49 -16.30
C TYR A 166 0.51 3.43 -17.80
N GLU A 167 -0.25 4.16 -18.62
CA GLU A 167 -0.37 3.89 -20.07
C GLU A 167 0.99 3.89 -20.79
N GLU A 168 1.96 4.63 -20.27
CA GLU A 168 3.33 4.69 -20.81
C GLU A 168 4.43 4.62 -19.73
N GLY A 169 4.03 4.45 -18.47
CA GLY A 169 4.89 4.73 -17.32
C GLY A 169 5.79 3.55 -16.90
N LEU A 170 7.10 3.81 -16.81
CA LEU A 170 8.06 2.90 -16.21
C LEU A 170 7.87 2.89 -14.70
N LEU A 171 7.21 1.85 -14.20
CA LEU A 171 7.15 1.61 -12.77
C LEU A 171 8.52 1.27 -12.22
N PRO A 172 8.83 1.69 -10.98
CA PRO A 172 10.08 1.28 -10.39
C PRO A 172 10.05 -0.23 -10.13
N ASP A 173 11.18 -0.90 -10.35
CA ASP A 173 11.32 -2.35 -10.09
C ASP A 173 11.13 -2.71 -8.61
N SER A 174 11.11 -1.70 -7.75
CA SER A 174 10.67 -1.84 -6.37
C SER A 174 10.21 -0.53 -5.76
N ILE A 175 9.57 -0.57 -4.60
CA ILE A 175 9.34 0.64 -3.79
C ILE A 175 10.32 0.62 -2.63
N HIS A 176 11.46 1.28 -2.82
CA HIS A 176 12.53 1.46 -1.83
C HIS A 176 13.22 2.82 -1.99
N LEU A 177 12.76 3.79 -1.21
CA LEU A 177 13.50 4.86 -0.54
C LEU A 177 12.45 5.62 0.30
N ASN A 178 12.83 6.22 1.42
CA ASN A 178 11.90 6.96 2.27
C ASN A 178 12.45 8.36 2.53
N GLN A 179 12.77 9.05 1.43
CA GLN A 179 13.41 10.35 1.49
C GLN A 179 12.38 11.45 1.24
N LYS A 180 12.02 12.17 2.30
CA LYS A 180 11.25 13.41 2.17
C LYS A 180 12.07 14.46 1.41
N PHE A 181 11.39 15.24 0.58
CA PHE A 181 12.02 16.33 -0.16
C PHE A 181 11.11 17.54 -0.29
N ILE A 182 11.71 18.63 -0.78
CA ILE A 182 11.02 19.85 -1.20
C ILE A 182 11.47 20.24 -2.62
N VAL A 183 10.55 20.72 -3.45
CA VAL A 183 10.83 21.23 -4.80
C VAL A 183 11.57 22.56 -4.70
N THR A 184 12.70 22.68 -5.39
CA THR A 184 13.57 23.88 -5.32
C THR A 184 13.42 24.84 -6.50
N LYS A 185 13.01 24.31 -7.67
CA LYS A 185 12.76 25.10 -8.88
C LYS A 185 11.42 25.81 -8.78
N SER A 186 11.28 26.99 -9.40
CA SER A 186 10.03 27.77 -9.41
C SER A 186 8.84 26.92 -9.86
N THR A 187 9.01 26.21 -10.98
CA THR A 187 8.05 25.22 -11.51
C THR A 187 8.80 23.96 -11.94
N TYR A 188 8.26 22.79 -11.60
CA TYR A 188 8.82 21.52 -12.05
C TYR A 188 7.78 20.41 -12.18
N ASN A 189 7.97 19.55 -13.17
CA ASN A 189 6.91 18.67 -13.66
C ASN A 189 7.11 17.27 -13.07
N LEU A 190 6.01 16.71 -12.58
CA LEU A 190 5.85 15.28 -12.34
C LEU A 190 5.55 14.60 -13.68
N ARG A 191 6.23 13.48 -13.96
CA ARG A 191 6.15 12.81 -15.27
C ARG A 191 5.81 11.32 -15.16
N THR A 192 5.20 10.75 -16.21
CA THR A 192 4.92 9.30 -16.30
C THR A 192 6.19 8.47 -16.48
N ILE A 193 7.18 8.99 -17.21
CA ILE A 193 8.49 8.38 -17.40
C ILE A 193 9.64 9.35 -17.07
N PRO A 194 10.84 8.84 -16.75
CA PRO A 194 12.03 9.67 -16.47
C PRO A 194 12.63 10.25 -17.76
N SER A 195 11.85 11.07 -18.46
CA SER A 195 12.19 11.70 -19.74
C SER A 195 12.05 13.24 -19.67
N LEU A 196 12.61 13.95 -20.66
CA LEU A 196 12.37 15.39 -20.82
C LEU A 196 11.27 15.68 -21.86
N ASP A 197 10.59 14.66 -22.36
CA ASP A 197 9.49 14.83 -23.31
C ASP A 197 8.25 15.36 -22.59
N ASP A 198 7.68 16.43 -23.11
CA ASP A 198 6.56 17.13 -22.49
C ASP A 198 5.22 16.42 -22.73
N SER A 199 5.18 15.39 -23.60
CA SER A 199 4.05 14.44 -23.67
C SER A 199 3.78 13.73 -22.34
N ASP A 200 4.81 13.60 -21.50
CA ASP A 200 4.78 12.74 -20.31
C ASP A 200 4.41 13.51 -19.04
N ILE A 201 4.04 14.79 -19.14
CA ILE A 201 3.75 15.63 -17.98
C ILE A 201 2.40 15.23 -17.38
N ILE A 202 2.43 14.84 -16.10
CA ILE A 202 1.24 14.57 -15.30
C ILE A 202 0.74 15.87 -14.66
N MET A 203 1.64 16.59 -13.99
CA MET A 203 1.32 17.79 -13.21
C MET A 203 2.54 18.68 -13.02
N GLU A 204 2.31 19.99 -12.88
CA GLU A 204 3.34 20.95 -12.46
C GLU A 204 3.25 21.24 -10.97
N TYR A 205 4.41 21.21 -10.30
CA TYR A 205 4.58 21.58 -8.90
C TYR A 205 5.43 22.85 -8.77
N GLN A 206 5.16 23.62 -7.73
CA GLN A 206 5.81 24.89 -7.44
C GLN A 206 6.95 24.71 -6.44
N LYS A 207 7.83 25.71 -6.38
CA LYS A 207 8.85 25.78 -5.31
C LYS A 207 8.19 25.73 -3.94
N GLY A 208 8.65 24.80 -3.10
CA GLY A 208 8.13 24.62 -1.75
C GLY A 208 7.20 23.42 -1.59
N ASP A 209 6.70 22.87 -2.69
CA ASP A 209 5.90 21.65 -2.66
C ASP A 209 6.74 20.47 -2.17
N LYS A 210 6.09 19.53 -1.49
CA LYS A 210 6.73 18.44 -0.75
C LYS A 210 6.31 17.09 -1.30
N GLY A 211 7.13 16.09 -1.02
CA GLY A 211 6.83 14.71 -1.34
C GLY A 211 7.82 13.75 -0.71
N ILE A 212 7.63 12.48 -1.03
CA ILE A 212 8.50 11.38 -0.61
C ILE A 212 9.02 10.68 -1.85
N ALA A 213 10.35 10.58 -1.97
CA ALA A 213 10.98 9.77 -3.01
C ALA A 213 11.03 8.32 -2.55
N VAL A 214 10.50 7.42 -3.38
CA VAL A 214 10.35 5.99 -3.09
C VAL A 214 11.10 5.05 -4.02
N ASN A 215 11.75 5.56 -5.06
CA ASN A 215 12.77 4.85 -5.81
C ASN A 215 13.68 5.86 -6.54
N SER A 216 14.77 5.40 -7.15
CA SER A 216 15.59 6.19 -8.05
C SER A 216 16.10 5.39 -9.25
N LYS A 217 16.22 6.05 -10.40
CA LYS A 217 16.79 5.49 -11.62
C LYS A 217 17.78 6.47 -12.23
N VAL A 218 18.87 5.95 -12.79
CA VAL A 218 19.84 6.74 -13.56
C VAL A 218 19.55 6.52 -15.04
N ASP A 219 19.37 7.60 -15.80
CA ASP A 219 19.19 7.50 -17.26
C ASP A 219 20.52 7.37 -18.01
N LYS A 220 20.44 7.17 -19.34
CA LYS A 220 21.61 6.99 -20.21
C LYS A 220 22.58 8.19 -20.22
N THR A 221 22.14 9.36 -19.74
CA THR A 221 22.95 10.59 -19.65
C THR A 221 23.54 10.81 -18.26
N GLY A 222 23.31 9.89 -17.32
CA GLY A 222 23.77 10.00 -15.93
C GLY A 222 22.87 10.85 -15.03
N ARG A 223 21.71 11.30 -15.51
CA ARG A 223 20.77 12.05 -14.66
C ARG A 223 20.05 11.08 -13.74
N VAL A 224 19.98 11.45 -12.46
CA VAL A 224 19.23 10.72 -11.44
C VAL A 224 17.80 11.23 -11.39
N TRP A 225 16.86 10.33 -11.63
CA TRP A 225 15.42 10.52 -11.49
C TRP A 225 14.93 9.84 -10.23
N TRP A 226 14.05 10.49 -9.49
CA TRP A 226 13.36 9.90 -8.36
C TRP A 226 11.93 9.58 -8.76
N PHE A 227 11.48 8.38 -8.40
CA PHE A 227 10.06 8.08 -8.38
C PHE A 227 9.51 8.61 -7.06
N VAL A 228 8.56 9.53 -7.14
CA VAL A 228 8.08 10.31 -6.01
C VAL A 228 6.60 10.15 -5.83
N ILE A 229 6.14 10.31 -4.59
CA ILE A 229 4.75 10.49 -4.21
C ILE A 229 4.66 11.92 -3.67
N MET A 230 3.90 12.77 -4.36
CA MET A 230 3.76 14.17 -4.01
C MET A 230 2.68 14.35 -2.94
N ASP A 231 2.95 15.22 -1.96
CA ASP A 231 1.91 15.69 -1.06
C ASP A 231 0.89 16.51 -1.85
N CYS A 232 -0.35 16.55 -1.37
CA CYS A 232 -1.36 17.36 -2.02
C CYS A 232 -1.06 18.85 -1.84
N THR A 233 -1.27 19.63 -2.90
CA THR A 233 -1.10 21.09 -2.87
C THR A 233 -2.30 21.78 -2.23
N ILE A 234 -2.17 23.07 -1.92
CA ILE A 234 -3.21 23.86 -1.25
C ILE A 234 -4.51 23.81 -2.09
N GLY A 235 -5.61 23.36 -1.49
CA GLY A 235 -6.93 23.25 -2.12
C GLY A 235 -7.43 21.82 -2.34
N CYS A 236 -6.61 20.82 -2.00
CA CYS A 236 -7.05 19.43 -1.99
C CYS A 236 -7.94 19.10 -0.79
N THR A 237 -9.16 18.62 -1.06
CA THR A 237 -9.86 17.78 -0.08
C THR A 237 -9.44 16.33 -0.28
N GLU A 238 -9.32 15.55 0.81
CA GLU A 238 -8.84 14.15 0.78
C GLU A 238 -9.65 13.25 -0.17
N ASN A 239 -10.91 13.61 -0.45
CA ASN A 239 -11.78 12.85 -1.33
C ASN A 239 -11.69 13.26 -2.80
N GLU A 240 -11.22 14.47 -3.10
CA GLU A 240 -11.20 15.00 -4.48
C GLU A 240 -9.82 14.91 -5.12
N ASN A 241 -8.75 15.04 -4.32
CA ASN A 241 -7.39 15.14 -4.87
C ASN A 241 -6.45 14.11 -4.24
N PRO A 242 -6.22 12.97 -4.90
CA PRO A 242 -5.28 11.96 -4.44
C PRO A 242 -3.83 12.45 -4.54
N LYS A 243 -2.94 11.80 -3.79
CA LYS A 243 -1.51 11.99 -3.98
C LYS A 243 -1.12 11.49 -5.35
N LEU A 244 -0.31 12.24 -6.09
CA LEU A 244 0.17 11.81 -7.40
C LEU A 244 1.56 11.20 -7.29
N ALA A 245 1.75 10.09 -8.00
CA ALA A 245 3.03 9.43 -8.13
C ALA A 245 3.57 9.52 -9.55
N GLY A 246 4.90 9.63 -9.68
CA GLY A 246 5.57 9.75 -10.97
C GLY A 246 7.07 10.04 -10.84
N TRP A 247 7.72 10.42 -11.92
CA TRP A 247 9.16 10.69 -11.98
C TRP A 247 9.46 12.18 -11.95
N MET A 248 10.46 12.56 -11.15
CA MET A 248 11.03 13.90 -11.10
C MET A 248 12.57 13.84 -11.08
N SER A 249 13.25 14.71 -11.82
CA SER A 249 14.71 14.79 -11.73
C SER A 249 15.16 15.28 -10.36
N SER A 250 16.01 14.49 -9.70
CA SER A 250 16.52 14.76 -8.35
C SER A 250 17.27 16.09 -8.22
N ARG A 251 17.79 16.65 -9.33
CA ARG A 251 18.51 17.94 -9.33
C ARG A 251 17.64 19.13 -8.89
N TYR A 252 16.32 18.98 -8.93
CA TYR A 252 15.36 20.01 -8.52
C TYR A 252 14.67 19.69 -7.20
N LEU A 253 15.13 18.67 -6.50
CA LEU A 253 14.58 18.20 -5.24
C LEU A 253 15.65 18.34 -4.15
N LYS A 254 15.29 18.98 -3.04
CA LYS A 254 16.17 19.08 -1.87
C LYS A 254 15.66 18.16 -0.78
N LYS A 255 16.52 17.25 -0.32
CA LYS A 255 16.25 16.38 0.82
C LYS A 255 15.93 17.22 2.06
N ILE A 256 14.93 16.79 2.82
CA ILE A 256 14.56 17.34 4.12
C ILE A 256 14.53 16.22 5.15
N ASN A 257 14.84 16.56 6.40
CA ASN A 257 14.80 15.63 7.54
C ASN A 257 13.38 15.56 8.11
#